data_AF-A0A9E4BZW5-F1
#
_entry.id   AF-A0A9E4BZW5-F1
#
_cell.length_a   1.000
_cell.length_b   1.000
_cell.length_c   1.000
_cell.angle_alpha   90.00
_cell.angle_beta   90.00
_cell.angle_gamma   90.00
#
_symmetry.space_group_name_H-M   'P 1'
#
loop_
_entity.id
_entity.type
_entity.pdbx_description
1 polymer ?
#
loop_
_entity_poly.entity_id
_entity_poly.type
_entity_poly.pdbx_seq_one_letter_code
_entity_poly.pdbx_strand_id
1 'polypeptide(L)'
;MAHQAAGDSAQALAALVRARDLDGIHLRACSPFNRAIRALAAESGAILIDVEQAFATHAPAGLVGDELITEYLHPTVWGHYLIAQTIMTSLFAQEDVLGLAGGRADALDDFAGYCRRLGYGVRERVLARNDLILLLKNMPYAERPPILEQRLSHLVGEQLADLPKLSYAQIADFARRRGVIFLAAIIADLDNPQPLTDVLDELVGPLGLAP
;
A
#
# COMPACT_ATOMS: atom_id res chain seq x y z
N MET A 1 7.25 0.45 16.39
CA MET A 1 6.13 0.09 17.28
C MET A 1 6.18 0.80 18.63
N ALA A 2 7.20 0.62 19.48
CA ALA A 2 7.22 1.25 20.82
C ALA A 2 7.09 2.79 20.80
N HIS A 3 7.86 3.49 19.95
CA HIS A 3 7.75 4.95 19.83
C HIS A 3 6.43 5.43 19.23
N GLN A 4 5.88 4.71 18.25
CA GLN A 4 4.55 5.01 17.68
C GLN A 4 3.43 4.85 18.72
N ALA A 5 3.47 3.76 19.50
CA ALA A 5 2.51 3.53 20.59
C ALA A 5 2.62 4.59 21.71
N ALA A 6 3.80 5.18 21.89
CA ALA A 6 4.03 6.29 22.80
C ALA A 6 3.70 7.68 22.21
N GLY A 7 3.26 7.76 20.95
CA GLY A 7 3.00 9.03 20.26
C GLY A 7 4.26 9.84 19.88
N ASP A 8 5.45 9.24 19.97
CA ASP A 8 6.71 9.88 19.62
C ASP A 8 7.08 9.59 18.16
N SER A 9 6.46 10.36 17.26
CA SER A 9 6.66 10.21 15.81
C SER A 9 8.10 10.50 15.37
N ALA A 10 8.83 11.36 16.09
CA ALA A 10 10.20 11.72 15.73
C ALA A 10 11.17 10.56 15.99
N GLN A 11 11.10 9.93 17.17
CA GLN A 11 11.90 8.74 17.46
C GLN A 11 11.47 7.54 16.62
N ALA A 12 10.17 7.42 16.32
CA ALA A 12 9.68 6.40 15.39
C ALA A 12 10.31 6.56 14.00
N LEU A 13 10.33 7.79 13.45
CA LEU A 13 10.93 8.07 12.16
C LEU A 13 12.42 7.73 12.16
N ALA A 14 13.16 8.18 13.18
CA ALA A 14 14.59 7.90 13.29
C ALA A 14 14.89 6.39 13.36
N ALA A 15 14.10 5.63 14.12
CA ALA A 15 14.26 4.19 14.22
C ALA A 15 13.96 3.47 12.90
N LEU A 16 12.89 3.86 12.19
CA LEU A 16 12.51 3.28 10.90
C LEU A 16 13.52 3.61 9.80
N VAL A 17 14.01 4.85 9.75
CA VAL A 17 15.09 5.25 8.83
C VAL A 17 16.35 4.43 9.11
N ARG A 18 16.72 4.26 10.39
CA ARG A 18 17.88 3.43 10.76
C ARG A 18 17.68 1.97 10.38
N ALA A 19 16.49 1.40 10.57
CA ALA A 19 16.19 0.03 10.18
C ALA A 19 16.35 -0.16 8.66
N ARG A 20 15.80 0.76 7.85
CA ARG A 20 15.96 0.77 6.39
C ARG A 20 17.44 0.87 5.98
N ASP A 21 18.19 1.78 6.61
CA ASP A 21 19.58 2.05 6.25
C ASP A 21 20.54 0.91 6.66
N LEU A 22 20.12 0.06 7.60
CA LEU A 22 20.86 -1.14 8.03
C LEU A 22 20.38 -2.41 7.33
N ASP A 23 19.43 -2.32 6.40
CA ASP A 23 18.96 -3.48 5.65
C ASP A 23 20.11 -4.06 4.81
N GLY A 24 20.36 -5.37 4.95
CA GLY A 24 21.39 -6.07 4.20
C GLY A 24 21.08 -6.18 2.71
N ILE A 25 19.80 -6.06 2.34
CA ILE A 25 19.34 -6.07 0.95
C ILE A 25 18.58 -4.77 0.69
N HIS A 26 19.22 -3.84 -0.01
CA HIS A 26 18.66 -2.53 -0.31
C HIS A 26 17.58 -2.60 -1.41
N LEU A 27 16.42 -3.20 -1.11
CA LEU A 27 15.27 -3.23 -2.01
C LEU A 27 14.65 -1.84 -2.18
N ARG A 28 14.66 -1.04 -1.12
CA ARG A 28 14.26 0.38 -1.13
C ARG A 28 15.50 1.27 -1.03
N ALA A 29 15.48 2.41 -1.72
CA ALA A 29 16.56 3.40 -1.62
C ALA A 29 16.73 3.88 -0.17
N CYS A 30 17.89 3.57 0.42
CA CYS A 30 18.28 4.03 1.75
C CYS A 30 18.78 5.48 1.74
N SER A 31 18.94 6.09 2.91
CA SER A 31 19.31 7.50 3.02
C SER A 31 20.58 7.87 2.24
N PRO A 32 21.66 7.05 2.24
CA PRO A 32 22.84 7.31 1.41
C PRO A 32 22.51 7.46 -0.09
N PHE A 33 21.66 6.60 -0.66
CA PHE A 33 21.28 6.70 -2.07
C PHE A 33 20.50 7.98 -2.36
N ASN A 34 19.46 8.28 -1.56
CA ASN A 34 18.67 9.50 -1.77
C ASN A 34 19.53 10.77 -1.62
N ARG A 35 20.49 10.80 -0.66
CA ARG A 35 21.45 11.91 -0.56
C ARG A 35 22.35 12.04 -1.78
N ALA A 36 22.88 10.92 -2.28
CA ALA A 36 23.74 10.92 -3.46
C ALA A 36 23.01 11.39 -4.72
N ILE A 37 21.76 10.93 -4.93
CA ILE A 37 20.91 11.35 -6.05
C ILE A 37 20.65 12.87 -5.99
N ARG A 38 20.28 13.39 -4.81
CA ARG A 38 20.06 14.84 -4.60
C ARG A 38 21.32 15.66 -4.87
N ALA A 39 22.47 15.22 -4.35
CA ALA A 39 23.75 15.90 -4.55
C ALA A 39 24.13 15.94 -6.04
N LEU A 40 24.05 14.80 -6.73
CA LEU A 40 24.36 14.72 -8.15
C LEU A 40 23.43 15.58 -9.00
N ALA A 41 22.14 15.61 -8.68
CA ALA A 41 21.19 16.49 -9.38
C ALA A 41 21.55 17.97 -9.19
N ALA A 42 21.92 18.38 -7.97
CA ALA A 42 22.36 19.75 -7.69
C ALA A 42 23.66 20.11 -8.42
N GLU A 43 24.62 19.20 -8.51
CA GLU A 43 25.90 19.42 -9.19
C GLU A 43 25.77 19.48 -10.72
N SER A 44 24.94 18.61 -11.29
CA SER A 44 24.77 18.50 -12.75
C SER A 44 23.71 19.44 -13.33
N GLY A 45 22.88 20.06 -12.48
CA GLY A 45 21.69 20.79 -12.91
C GLY A 45 20.57 19.88 -13.43
N ALA A 46 20.63 18.57 -13.17
CA ALA A 46 19.56 17.66 -13.54
C ALA A 46 18.29 17.96 -12.75
N ILE A 47 17.14 17.81 -13.41
CA ILE A 47 15.84 17.97 -12.77
C ILE A 47 15.62 16.81 -11.79
N LEU A 48 15.54 17.13 -10.51
CA LEU A 48 15.21 16.17 -9.45
C LEU A 48 13.71 16.13 -9.21
N ILE A 49 13.12 14.94 -9.29
CA ILE A 49 11.75 14.67 -8.86
C ILE A 49 11.80 13.89 -7.55
N ASP A 50 11.64 14.60 -6.42
CA ASP A 50 11.84 14.05 -5.07
C ASP A 50 10.59 13.33 -4.54
N VAL A 51 10.38 12.10 -5.02
CA VAL A 51 9.28 11.23 -4.60
C VAL A 51 9.38 10.84 -3.12
N GLU A 52 10.59 10.68 -2.56
CA GLU A 52 10.75 10.38 -1.13
C GLU A 52 10.14 11.50 -0.28
N GLN A 53 10.46 12.76 -0.60
CA GLN A 53 9.91 13.91 0.11
C GLN A 53 8.41 14.09 -0.15
N ALA A 54 7.93 13.80 -1.36
CA ALA A 54 6.51 13.85 -1.67
C ALA A 54 5.73 12.82 -0.83
N PHE A 55 6.24 11.60 -0.70
CA PHE A 55 5.64 10.56 0.14
C PHE A 55 5.67 10.95 1.61
N ALA A 56 6.80 11.47 2.13
CA ALA A 56 6.89 11.92 3.51
C ALA A 56 5.86 13.03 3.82
N THR A 57 5.61 13.95 2.89
CA THR A 57 4.61 15.02 3.06
C THR A 57 3.17 14.49 3.16
N HIS A 58 2.87 13.38 2.47
CA HIS A 58 1.53 12.79 2.47
C HIS A 58 1.35 11.70 3.54
N ALA A 59 2.44 11.25 4.15
CA ALA A 59 2.42 10.22 5.17
C ALA A 59 2.06 10.81 6.55
N PRO A 60 1.23 10.13 7.36
CA PRO A 60 0.95 10.54 8.73
C PRO A 60 2.24 10.72 9.53
N ALA A 61 2.46 11.96 10.02
CA ALA A 61 3.67 12.35 10.75
C ALA A 61 5.00 12.07 10.00
N GLY A 62 4.98 12.03 8.66
CA GLY A 62 6.17 11.72 7.85
C GLY A 62 6.55 10.25 7.78
N LEU A 63 5.75 9.36 8.38
CA LEU A 63 6.02 7.93 8.49
C LEU A 63 5.37 7.18 7.33
N VAL A 64 6.08 7.01 6.22
CA VAL A 64 5.57 6.27 5.05
C VAL A 64 5.22 4.84 5.45
N GLY A 65 3.93 4.50 5.39
CA GLY A 65 3.41 3.19 5.78
C GLY A 65 2.50 2.55 4.72
N ASP A 66 1.59 1.73 5.23
CA ASP A 66 0.67 0.88 4.47
C ASP A 66 -0.27 1.65 3.54
N GLU A 67 -0.45 2.95 3.79
CA GLU A 67 -1.26 3.85 2.97
C GLU A 67 -0.59 4.16 1.62
N LEU A 68 0.74 4.19 1.57
CA LEU A 68 1.53 4.53 0.37
C LEU A 68 2.22 3.32 -0.25
N ILE A 69 2.47 2.28 0.54
CA ILE A 69 3.29 1.13 0.20
C ILE A 69 2.55 -0.16 0.62
N THR A 70 2.47 -1.15 -0.26
CA THR A 70 1.66 -2.38 -0.06
C THR A 70 2.30 -3.38 0.89
N GLU A 71 3.59 -3.63 0.67
CA GLU A 71 4.50 -4.47 1.45
C GLU A 71 5.87 -3.75 1.53
N TYR A 72 6.99 -4.39 1.86
CA TYR A 72 8.23 -3.66 2.13
C TYR A 72 8.82 -2.85 0.94
N LEU A 73 8.30 -2.98 -0.29
CA LEU A 73 8.85 -2.38 -1.51
C LEU A 73 7.84 -1.58 -2.36
N HIS A 74 6.72 -2.18 -2.77
CA HIS A 74 5.89 -1.70 -3.87
C HIS A 74 4.84 -0.68 -3.44
N PRO A 75 4.60 0.41 -4.20
CA PRO A 75 3.56 1.38 -3.88
C PRO A 75 2.14 0.81 -3.92
N THR A 76 1.25 1.37 -3.11
CA THR A 76 -0.20 1.18 -3.29
C THR A 76 -0.66 1.89 -4.57
N VAL A 77 -1.90 1.65 -5.00
CA VAL A 77 -2.49 2.43 -6.12
C VAL A 77 -2.54 3.93 -5.78
N TRP A 78 -2.74 4.28 -4.51
CA TRP A 78 -2.62 5.65 -4.03
C TRP A 78 -1.17 6.16 -4.10
N GLY A 79 -0.19 5.35 -3.69
CA GLY A 79 1.23 5.67 -3.84
C GLY A 79 1.63 5.89 -5.32
N HIS A 80 1.17 5.04 -6.24
CA HIS A 80 1.39 5.22 -7.67
C HIS A 80 0.75 6.50 -8.21
N TYR A 81 -0.45 6.86 -7.74
CA TYR A 81 -1.07 8.14 -8.08
C TYR A 81 -0.19 9.32 -7.63
N LEU A 82 0.33 9.30 -6.40
CA LEU A 82 1.19 10.37 -5.89
C LEU A 82 2.53 10.43 -6.63
N ILE A 83 3.12 9.30 -7.02
CA ILE A 83 4.31 9.26 -7.88
C ILE A 83 4.00 9.97 -9.21
N ALA A 84 2.93 9.57 -9.88
CA ALA A 84 2.54 10.14 -11.17
C ALA A 84 2.23 11.64 -11.05
N GLN A 85 1.49 12.05 -10.01
CA GLN A 85 1.17 13.45 -9.76
C GLN A 85 2.42 14.28 -9.51
N THR A 86 3.36 13.76 -8.70
CA THR A 86 4.64 14.44 -8.42
C THR A 86 5.45 14.61 -9.69
N ILE A 87 5.58 13.54 -10.49
CA ILE A 87 6.32 13.59 -11.77
C ILE A 87 5.69 14.62 -12.71
N MET A 88 4.39 14.50 -12.99
CA MET A 88 3.74 15.37 -13.97
C MET A 88 3.76 16.83 -13.55
N THR A 89 3.52 17.12 -12.26
CA THR A 89 3.57 18.50 -11.74
C THR A 89 4.99 19.08 -11.85
N SER A 90 6.02 18.29 -11.56
CA SER A 90 7.42 18.71 -11.74
C SER A 90 7.77 18.94 -13.20
N LEU A 91 7.28 18.11 -14.12
CA LEU A 91 7.52 18.29 -15.56
C LEU A 91 6.84 19.56 -16.10
N PHE A 92 5.60 19.84 -15.70
CA PHE A 92 4.90 21.07 -16.10
C PHE A 92 5.58 22.33 -15.57
N ALA A 93 6.12 22.27 -14.34
CA ALA A 93 6.89 23.39 -13.79
C ALA A 93 8.24 23.63 -14.51
N GLN A 94 8.68 22.70 -15.37
CA GLN A 94 9.94 22.74 -16.11
C GLN A 94 9.72 22.66 -17.62
N GLU A 95 8.51 22.94 -18.12
CA GLU A 95 8.14 22.69 -19.52
C GLU A 95 9.05 23.42 -20.52
N ASP A 96 9.41 24.68 -20.22
CA ASP A 96 10.29 25.51 -21.06
C ASP A 96 11.70 24.89 -21.16
N VAL A 97 12.25 24.45 -20.03
CA VAL A 97 13.60 23.85 -19.95
C VAL A 97 13.63 22.53 -20.70
N LEU A 98 12.54 21.78 -20.66
CA LEU A 98 12.40 20.49 -21.31
C LEU A 98 11.96 20.59 -22.79
N GLY A 99 11.64 21.79 -23.28
CA GLY A 99 11.09 21.98 -24.62
C GLY A 99 9.75 21.26 -24.83
N LEU A 100 8.96 21.09 -23.76
CA LEU A 100 7.64 20.50 -23.81
C LEU A 100 6.60 21.58 -24.13
N ALA A 101 5.49 21.19 -24.76
CA ALA A 101 4.39 22.08 -25.06
C ALA A 101 3.03 21.41 -24.78
N GLY A 102 2.04 22.20 -24.36
CA GLY A 102 0.66 21.75 -24.18
C GLY A 102 0.39 21.02 -22.86
N GLY A 103 1.31 21.06 -21.90
CA GLY A 103 1.12 20.53 -20.56
C GLY A 103 0.29 21.45 -19.68
N ARG A 104 -0.58 20.90 -18.85
CA ARG A 104 -1.42 21.66 -17.92
C ARG A 104 -1.62 20.89 -16.63
N ALA A 105 -1.04 21.39 -15.54
CA ALA A 105 -1.15 20.75 -14.23
C ALA A 105 -2.61 20.62 -13.76
N ASP A 106 -3.45 21.60 -14.10
CA ASP A 106 -4.88 21.64 -13.78
C ASP A 106 -5.73 20.72 -14.68
N ALA A 107 -5.13 20.09 -15.70
CA ALA A 107 -5.79 19.06 -16.51
C ALA A 107 -5.62 17.65 -15.94
N LEU A 108 -4.77 17.47 -14.92
CA LEU A 108 -4.63 16.20 -14.22
C LEU A 108 -5.92 15.91 -13.43
N ASP A 109 -6.40 14.67 -13.53
CA ASP A 109 -7.58 14.23 -12.78
C ASP A 109 -7.23 14.02 -11.29
N ASP A 110 -8.26 13.99 -10.45
CA ASP A 110 -8.10 13.54 -9.08
C ASP A 110 -7.94 12.00 -9.03
N PHE A 111 -7.58 11.48 -7.85
CA PHE A 111 -7.40 10.05 -7.67
C PHE A 111 -8.66 9.25 -8.02
N ALA A 112 -9.84 9.72 -7.61
CA ALA A 112 -11.09 9.04 -7.89
C ALA A 112 -11.39 9.02 -9.41
N GLY A 113 -11.04 10.07 -10.13
CA GLY A 113 -11.12 10.16 -11.58
C GLY A 113 -10.22 9.16 -12.28
N TYR A 114 -8.95 9.05 -11.88
CA TYR A 114 -8.07 8.01 -12.41
C TYR A 114 -8.54 6.60 -12.06
N CYS A 115 -9.02 6.35 -10.84
CA CYS A 115 -9.60 5.06 -10.49
C CYS A 115 -10.79 4.70 -11.40
N ARG A 116 -11.68 5.65 -11.70
CA ARG A 116 -12.79 5.42 -12.65
C ARG A 116 -12.29 5.09 -14.05
N ARG A 117 -11.31 5.83 -14.57
CA ARG A 117 -10.73 5.61 -15.91
C ARG A 117 -10.04 4.25 -16.03
N LEU A 118 -9.34 3.83 -14.98
CA LEU A 118 -8.61 2.56 -14.92
C LEU A 118 -9.50 1.36 -14.55
N GLY A 119 -10.76 1.60 -14.18
CA GLY A 119 -11.64 0.55 -13.67
C GLY A 119 -11.21 -0.02 -12.31
N TYR A 120 -10.50 0.77 -11.49
CA TYR A 120 -10.06 0.34 -10.17
C TYR A 120 -11.16 0.57 -9.13
N GLY A 121 -11.98 -0.45 -8.90
CA GLY A 121 -13.10 -0.43 -7.95
C GLY A 121 -12.87 -1.28 -6.70
N VAL A 122 -13.96 -1.53 -5.96
CA VAL A 122 -13.96 -2.43 -4.79
C VAL A 122 -13.47 -3.82 -5.16
N ARG A 123 -13.92 -4.35 -6.31
CA ARG A 123 -13.54 -5.68 -6.78
C ARG A 123 -12.04 -5.81 -7.00
N GLU A 124 -11.43 -4.83 -7.66
CA GLU A 124 -9.99 -4.84 -7.94
C GLU A 124 -9.18 -4.72 -6.65
N ARG A 125 -9.66 -3.93 -5.67
CA ARG A 125 -9.07 -3.90 -4.32
C ARG A 125 -9.13 -5.27 -3.64
N VAL A 126 -10.29 -5.92 -3.66
CA VAL A 126 -10.49 -7.26 -3.09
C VAL A 126 -9.55 -8.28 -3.73
N LEU A 127 -9.40 -8.27 -5.05
CA LEU A 127 -8.50 -9.19 -5.75
C LEU A 127 -7.03 -8.91 -5.44
N ALA A 128 -6.59 -7.66 -5.53
CA ALA A 128 -5.21 -7.27 -5.21
C ALA A 128 -4.86 -7.58 -3.74
N ARG A 129 -5.82 -7.41 -2.82
CA ARG A 129 -5.62 -7.73 -1.40
C ARG A 129 -5.47 -9.24 -1.16
N ASN A 130 -6.14 -10.11 -1.93
CA ASN A 130 -5.89 -11.55 -1.85
C ASN A 130 -4.44 -11.90 -2.19
N ASP A 131 -3.90 -11.30 -3.26
CA ASP A 131 -2.52 -11.53 -3.68
C ASP A 131 -1.53 -11.02 -2.63
N LEU A 132 -1.79 -9.86 -2.03
CA LEU A 132 -0.99 -9.32 -0.94
C LEU A 132 -1.02 -10.21 0.31
N ILE A 133 -2.21 -10.68 0.73
CA ILE A 133 -2.35 -11.61 1.85
C ILE A 133 -1.55 -12.89 1.60
N LEU A 134 -1.66 -13.46 0.39
CA LEU A 134 -0.90 -14.65 -0.01
C LEU A 134 0.61 -14.42 0.02
N LEU A 135 1.07 -13.30 -0.52
CA LEU A 135 2.48 -12.92 -0.51
C LEU A 135 3.01 -12.83 0.93
N LEU A 136 2.32 -12.08 1.78
CA LEU A 136 2.71 -11.84 3.17
C LEU A 136 2.67 -13.11 4.01
N LYS A 137 1.63 -13.95 3.85
CA LYS A 137 1.53 -15.24 4.55
C LYS A 137 2.69 -16.17 4.23
N ASN A 138 3.15 -16.17 2.99
CA ASN A 138 4.20 -17.08 2.51
C ASN A 138 5.61 -16.49 2.61
N MET A 139 5.78 -15.36 3.31
CA MET A 139 7.12 -14.82 3.58
C MET A 139 7.96 -15.83 4.37
N PRO A 140 9.26 -15.99 4.03
CA PRO A 140 10.10 -17.09 4.49
C PRO A 140 10.64 -16.86 5.91
N TYR A 141 9.78 -16.49 6.86
CA TYR A 141 10.14 -16.40 8.27
C TYR A 141 10.02 -17.77 8.94
N ALA A 142 11.02 -18.14 9.76
CA ALA A 142 10.95 -19.35 10.57
C ALA A 142 9.80 -19.28 11.59
N GLU A 143 9.63 -18.10 12.20
CA GLU A 143 8.49 -17.75 13.04
C GLU A 143 7.94 -16.41 12.54
N ARG A 144 6.62 -16.33 12.33
CA ARG A 144 5.97 -15.13 11.81
C ARG A 144 6.14 -13.97 12.80
N PRO A 145 6.71 -12.82 12.40
CA PRO A 145 6.83 -11.68 13.29
C PRO A 145 5.45 -11.12 13.71
N PRO A 146 5.27 -10.63 14.95
CA PRO A 146 3.98 -10.08 15.40
C PRO A 146 3.44 -8.94 14.53
N ILE A 147 4.32 -8.14 13.91
CA ILE A 147 3.89 -7.08 13.00
C ILE A 147 3.27 -7.63 11.70
N LEU A 148 3.79 -8.75 11.20
CA LEU A 148 3.25 -9.41 10.02
C LEU A 148 1.91 -10.08 10.34
N GLU A 149 1.80 -10.66 11.53
CA GLU A 149 0.55 -11.20 12.06
C GLU A 149 -0.54 -10.12 12.17
N GLN A 150 -0.22 -8.99 12.77
CA GLN A 150 -1.11 -7.82 12.84
C GLN A 150 -1.52 -7.32 11.46
N ARG A 151 -0.57 -7.26 10.51
CA ARG A 151 -0.84 -6.84 9.14
C ARG A 151 -1.78 -7.80 8.42
N LEU A 152 -1.59 -9.11 8.55
CA LEU A 152 -2.48 -10.11 7.97
C LEU A 152 -3.89 -10.01 8.54
N SER A 153 -4.01 -9.92 9.87
CA SER A 153 -5.31 -9.73 10.55
C SER A 153 -6.03 -8.47 10.06
N HIS A 154 -5.30 -7.35 9.95
CA HIS A 154 -5.84 -6.10 9.43
C HIS A 154 -6.32 -6.22 7.98
N LEU A 155 -5.51 -6.79 7.09
CA LEU A 155 -5.88 -7.00 5.69
C LEU A 155 -7.11 -7.90 5.54
N VAL A 156 -7.21 -8.97 6.33
CA VAL A 156 -8.42 -9.82 6.33
C VAL A 156 -9.62 -9.02 6.81
N GLY A 157 -9.49 -8.23 7.88
CA GLY A 157 -10.57 -7.35 8.36
C GLY A 157 -11.04 -6.36 7.27
N GLU A 158 -10.11 -5.72 6.56
CA GLU A 158 -10.46 -4.85 5.43
C GLU A 158 -11.14 -5.60 4.29
N GLN A 159 -10.70 -6.83 4.02
CA GLN A 159 -11.30 -7.69 2.99
C GLN A 159 -12.76 -7.98 3.33
N LEU A 160 -13.02 -8.43 4.57
CA LEU A 160 -14.37 -8.72 5.06
C LEU A 160 -15.25 -7.46 5.05
N ALA A 161 -14.69 -6.28 5.35
CA ALA A 161 -15.43 -5.01 5.28
C ALA A 161 -15.74 -4.55 3.84
N ASP A 162 -14.94 -4.96 2.84
CA ASP A 162 -15.15 -4.61 1.43
C ASP A 162 -16.05 -5.60 0.69
N LEU A 163 -16.11 -6.87 1.11
CA LEU A 163 -16.94 -7.89 0.45
C LEU A 163 -18.42 -7.49 0.30
N PRO A 164 -19.11 -6.91 1.31
CA PRO A 164 -20.51 -6.48 1.18
C PRO A 164 -20.73 -5.34 0.18
N LYS A 165 -19.65 -4.64 -0.23
CA LYS A 165 -19.70 -3.54 -1.21
C LYS A 165 -19.63 -4.05 -2.66
N LEU A 166 -19.43 -5.35 -2.86
CA LEU A 166 -19.47 -6.00 -4.16
C LEU A 166 -20.91 -6.26 -4.61
N SER A 167 -21.13 -6.35 -5.92
CA SER A 167 -22.41 -6.81 -6.44
C SER A 167 -22.63 -8.30 -6.15
N TYR A 168 -23.89 -8.75 -6.14
CA TYR A 168 -24.21 -10.16 -5.94
C TYR A 168 -23.45 -11.09 -6.91
N ALA A 169 -23.33 -10.70 -8.19
CA ALA A 169 -22.57 -11.46 -9.19
C ALA A 169 -21.08 -11.54 -8.87
N GLN A 170 -20.50 -10.47 -8.30
CA GLN A 170 -19.09 -10.44 -7.90
C GLN A 170 -18.84 -11.29 -6.64
N ILE A 171 -19.75 -11.26 -5.67
CA ILE A 171 -19.68 -12.13 -4.48
C ILE A 171 -19.80 -13.61 -4.91
N ALA A 172 -20.72 -13.93 -5.80
CA ALA A 172 -20.87 -15.28 -6.35
C ALA A 172 -19.60 -15.73 -7.11
N ASP A 173 -18.98 -14.86 -7.92
CA ASP A 173 -17.70 -15.16 -8.58
C ASP A 173 -16.56 -15.38 -7.58
N PHE A 174 -16.47 -14.54 -6.54
CA PHE A 174 -15.49 -14.68 -5.46
C PHE A 174 -15.64 -16.02 -4.75
N ALA A 175 -16.85 -16.40 -4.36
CA ALA A 175 -17.14 -17.68 -3.73
C ALA A 175 -16.84 -18.88 -4.65
N ARG A 176 -17.24 -18.81 -5.92
CA ARG A 176 -16.95 -19.85 -6.94
C ARG A 176 -15.45 -20.07 -7.13
N ARG A 177 -14.64 -19.02 -6.99
CA ARG A 177 -13.17 -19.09 -7.01
C ARG A 177 -12.55 -19.53 -5.68
N ARG A 178 -13.36 -20.05 -4.75
CA ARG A 178 -12.96 -20.47 -3.39
C ARG A 178 -12.46 -19.33 -2.51
N GLY A 179 -12.89 -18.09 -2.78
CA GLY A 179 -12.47 -16.92 -1.99
C GLY A 179 -12.88 -17.00 -0.52
N VAL A 180 -14.06 -17.53 -0.22
CA VAL A 180 -14.53 -17.74 1.17
C VAL A 180 -13.64 -18.75 1.89
N ILE A 181 -13.39 -19.91 1.27
CA ILE A 181 -12.51 -20.96 1.80
C ILE A 181 -11.09 -20.44 1.99
N PHE A 182 -10.61 -19.61 1.05
CA PHE A 182 -9.33 -18.93 1.19
C PHE A 182 -9.30 -18.08 2.46
N LEU A 183 -10.28 -17.19 2.67
CA LEU A 183 -10.33 -16.35 3.87
C LEU A 183 -10.45 -17.16 5.15
N ALA A 184 -11.29 -18.20 5.18
CA ALA A 184 -11.39 -19.10 6.34
C ALA A 184 -10.04 -19.74 6.68
N ALA A 185 -9.29 -20.20 5.66
CA ALA A 185 -7.97 -20.78 5.83
C ALA A 185 -6.92 -19.75 6.31
N ILE A 186 -6.98 -18.50 5.83
CA ILE A 186 -6.11 -17.44 6.34
C ILE A 186 -6.45 -17.13 7.80
N ILE A 187 -7.74 -16.97 8.12
CA ILE A 187 -8.20 -16.64 9.48
C ILE A 187 -7.75 -17.72 10.46
N ALA A 188 -7.97 -18.99 10.14
CA ALA A 188 -7.60 -20.11 11.01
C ALA A 188 -6.08 -20.21 11.29
N ASP A 189 -5.24 -19.59 10.44
CA ASP A 189 -3.78 -19.54 10.55
C ASP A 189 -3.28 -18.30 11.32
N LEU A 190 -4.19 -17.46 11.83
CA LEU A 190 -3.88 -16.31 12.69
C LEU A 190 -3.87 -16.70 14.17
N ASP A 191 -3.14 -15.94 14.99
CA ASP A 191 -2.99 -16.15 16.43
C ASP A 191 -4.32 -15.93 17.19
N ASN A 192 -5.18 -15.04 16.71
CA ASN A 192 -6.50 -14.75 17.29
C ASN A 192 -7.61 -14.74 16.22
N PRO A 193 -8.07 -15.93 15.78
CA PRO A 193 -8.96 -16.07 14.64
C PRO A 193 -10.41 -15.63 14.94
N GLN A 194 -10.89 -15.84 16.18
CA GLN A 194 -12.31 -15.82 16.52
C GLN A 194 -13.05 -14.55 16.06
N PRO A 195 -12.54 -13.33 16.28
CA PRO A 195 -13.26 -12.12 15.86
C PRO A 195 -13.49 -12.04 14.35
N LEU A 196 -12.53 -12.54 13.55
CA LEU A 196 -12.65 -12.53 12.09
C LEU A 196 -13.48 -13.72 11.60
N THR A 197 -13.44 -14.86 12.30
CA THR A 197 -14.33 -16.00 12.04
C THR A 197 -15.80 -15.59 12.19
N ASP A 198 -16.15 -14.92 13.29
CA ASP A 198 -17.52 -14.47 13.55
C ASP A 198 -18.03 -13.54 12.43
N VAL A 199 -17.17 -12.61 11.98
CA VAL A 199 -17.50 -11.68 10.88
C VAL A 199 -17.64 -12.42 9.55
N LEU A 200 -16.78 -13.40 9.27
CA LEU A 200 -16.88 -14.20 8.05
C LEU A 200 -18.19 -14.99 8.05
N ASP A 201 -18.52 -15.65 9.15
CA ASP A 201 -19.74 -16.47 9.30
C ASP A 201 -21.01 -15.63 9.15
N GLU A 202 -21.06 -14.45 9.75
CA GLU A 202 -22.17 -13.49 9.59
C GLU A 202 -22.33 -13.05 8.12
N LEU A 203 -21.21 -12.87 7.41
CA LEU A 203 -21.21 -12.44 6.01
C LEU A 203 -21.67 -13.54 5.05
N VAL A 204 -21.24 -14.79 5.27
CA VAL A 204 -21.46 -15.91 4.33
C VAL A 204 -22.73 -16.70 4.62
N GLY A 205 -23.19 -16.72 5.87
CA GLY A 205 -24.39 -17.45 6.31
C GLY A 205 -25.65 -17.10 5.52
N PRO A 206 -26.02 -15.81 5.37
CA PRO A 206 -27.18 -15.39 4.57
C PRO A 206 -27.08 -15.73 3.08
N LEU A 207 -25.86 -15.96 2.57
CA LEU A 207 -25.59 -16.28 1.17
C LEU A 207 -25.60 -17.80 0.91
N GLY A 208 -25.76 -18.63 1.95
CA GLY A 208 -25.68 -20.08 1.84
C GLY A 208 -24.30 -20.59 1.42
N LEU A 209 -23.26 -19.79 1.68
CA LEU A 209 -21.88 -20.13 1.38
C LEU A 209 -21.25 -20.76 2.62
N ALA A 210 -20.63 -21.93 2.46
CA ALA A 210 -19.88 -22.57 3.55
C ALA A 210 -18.46 -21.96 3.65
N PRO A 211 -17.98 -21.66 4.87
CA PRO A 211 -16.57 -21.37 5.14
C PRO A 211 -15.63 -22.50 4.68
#